data_AF-A0A6F8YS10-F1
#
_entry.id   AF-A0A6F8YS10-F1
#
_cell.length_a   1.000
_cell.length_b   1.000
_cell.length_c   1.000
_cell.angle_alpha   90.00
_cell.angle_beta   90.00
_cell.angle_gamma   90.00
#
_symmetry.space_group_name_H-M   'P 1'
#
loop_
_entity.id
_entity.type
_entity.pdbx_description
1 polymer ?
#
loop_
_entity_poly.entity_id
_entity_poly.type
_entity_poly.pdbx_seq_one_letter_code
_entity_poly.pdbx_strand_id
1 'polypeptide(L)' 'MAASFSLSSARDSTSDTPEPGMWCQFDWGDGPRVDGRRTWLWCAWLAWPRFRVVIPVLDKTLPTVASCLDSTF' A
#
# COMPACT_ATOMS: atom_id res chain seq x y z
N MET A 1 17.06 -38.87 24.02
CA MET A 1 16.56 -37.66 24.70
C MET A 1 16.74 -36.49 23.74
N ALA A 2 15.81 -36.29 22.81
CA ALA A 2 15.91 -35.26 21.77
C ALA A 2 15.08 -34.06 22.21
N ALA A 3 15.74 -32.90 22.38
CA ALA A 3 15.08 -31.65 22.68
C ALA A 3 14.37 -31.12 21.43
N SER A 4 13.05 -31.01 21.48
CA SER A 4 12.23 -30.36 20.47
C SER A 4 12.31 -28.84 20.66
N PHE A 5 13.07 -28.18 19.79
CA PHE A 5 13.07 -26.72 19.67
C PHE A 5 11.93 -26.31 18.73
N SER A 6 10.80 -25.88 19.29
CA SER A 6 9.69 -25.30 18.54
C SER A 6 10.15 -23.97 17.93
N LEU A 7 10.31 -23.93 16.61
CA LEU A 7 10.57 -22.70 15.86
C LEU A 7 9.30 -21.82 15.88
N SER A 8 9.04 -21.14 16.99
CA SER A 8 8.15 -19.99 17.00
C SER A 8 8.92 -18.78 16.45
N SER A 9 9.22 -18.79 15.15
CA SER A 9 9.82 -17.63 14.50
C SER A 9 9.58 -17.66 12.99
N ALA A 10 8.35 -17.34 12.62
CA ALA A 10 8.07 -16.62 11.38
C ALA A 10 6.76 -15.86 11.62
N ARG A 11 6.86 -14.53 11.75
CA ARG A 11 5.67 -13.67 11.58
C ARG A 11 5.34 -13.76 10.09
N ASP A 12 4.50 -14.72 9.74
CA ASP A 12 4.02 -14.86 8.38
C ASP A 12 2.94 -13.77 8.16
N SER A 13 3.35 -12.64 7.60
CA SER A 13 2.46 -11.52 7.25
C SER A 13 1.77 -11.79 5.91
N THR A 14 1.43 -13.04 5.62
CA THR A 14 0.79 -13.38 4.35
C THR A 14 -0.71 -13.25 4.52
N SER A 15 -1.19 -12.02 4.29
CA SER A 15 -2.60 -11.70 4.12
C SER A 15 -3.07 -12.30 2.80
N ASP A 16 -3.19 -13.63 2.75
CA ASP A 16 -3.60 -14.35 1.55
C ASP A 16 -5.10 -14.17 1.33
N THR A 17 -5.47 -13.08 0.66
CA THR A 17 -6.73 -13.06 -0.07
C THR A 17 -6.51 -13.85 -1.37
N PRO A 18 -7.26 -14.94 -1.62
CA PRO A 18 -6.90 -15.89 -2.67
C PRO A 18 -7.08 -15.36 -4.09
N GLU A 19 -7.87 -14.31 -4.27
CA GLU A 19 -8.11 -13.68 -5.57
C GLU A 19 -7.41 -12.30 -5.72
N PRO A 20 -6.78 -12.03 -6.88
CA PRO A 20 -6.34 -10.69 -7.24
C PRO A 20 -7.49 -9.68 -7.19
N GLY A 21 -7.25 -8.49 -6.66
CA GLY A 21 -8.23 -7.39 -6.66
C GLY A 21 -9.16 -7.32 -5.45
N MET A 22 -9.12 -8.29 -4.53
CA MET A 22 -10.01 -8.28 -3.36
C MET A 22 -9.54 -7.41 -2.19
N TRP A 23 -8.24 -7.11 -2.11
CA TRP A 23 -7.68 -6.28 -1.05
C TRP A 23 -6.61 -5.35 -1.58
N CYS A 24 -6.83 -4.04 -1.42
CA CYS A 24 -5.79 -3.03 -1.53
C CYS A 24 -5.72 -2.24 -0.24
N GLN A 25 -4.53 -1.79 0.10
CA GLN A 25 -4.33 -0.81 1.15
C GLN A 25 -3.52 0.33 0.57
N PHE A 26 -3.85 1.54 1.03
CA PHE A 26 -3.19 2.75 0.60
C PHE A 26 -2.77 3.58 1.82
N ASP A 27 -1.76 4.41 1.62
CA ASP A 27 -1.31 5.40 2.59
C ASP A 27 -0.79 6.67 1.88
N TRP A 28 -0.49 7.69 2.66
CA TRP A 28 0.05 8.96 2.22
C TRP A 28 1.54 9.10 2.53
N GLY A 29 2.35 9.25 1.49
CA GLY A 29 3.73 9.73 1.60
C GLY A 29 3.84 11.25 1.57
N ASP A 30 4.94 11.77 2.12
CA ASP A 30 5.36 13.16 1.89
C ASP A 30 6.06 13.24 0.52
N GLY A 31 5.62 14.18 -0.32
CA GLY A 31 6.16 14.38 -1.66
C GLY A 31 7.11 15.59 -1.72
N PRO A 32 7.96 15.68 -2.75
CA PRO A 32 8.81 16.84 -2.95
C PRO A 32 7.96 18.11 -3.16
N ARG A 33 8.50 19.28 -2.85
CA ARG A 33 7.85 20.54 -3.22
C ARG A 33 7.99 20.75 -4.72
N VAL A 34 6.87 20.92 -5.41
CA VAL A 34 6.80 21.23 -6.84
C VAL A 34 6.25 22.65 -6.95
N ASP A 35 6.97 23.54 -7.61
CA ASP A 35 6.63 24.96 -7.77
C ASP A 35 6.29 25.66 -6.44
N GLY A 36 7.06 25.36 -5.39
CA GLY A 36 6.86 25.90 -4.04
C GLY A 36 5.67 25.31 -3.28
N ARG A 37 4.83 24.50 -3.93
CA ARG A 37 3.69 23.82 -3.31
C ARG A 37 4.11 22.44 -2.80
N ARG A 38 3.65 22.09 -1.59
CA ARG A 38 3.87 20.76 -1.02
C ARG A 38 3.00 19.75 -1.77
N THR A 39 3.61 18.65 -2.20
CA THR A 39 2.89 17.53 -2.81
C THR A 39 2.72 16.40 -1.80
N TRP A 40 1.78 15.51 -2.08
CA TRP A 40 1.51 14.29 -1.34
C TRP A 40 1.65 13.11 -2.29
N LEU A 41 2.11 11.98 -1.78
CA LEU A 41 2.21 10.76 -2.57
C LEU A 41 1.10 9.80 -2.13
N TRP A 42 0.20 9.47 -3.03
CA TRP A 42 -0.68 8.33 -2.87
C TRP A 42 0.13 7.06 -3.07
N CYS A 43 0.18 6.19 -2.07
CA CYS A 43 0.93 4.92 -2.14
C CYS A 43 -0.05 3.77 -1.93
N ALA A 44 -0.45 3.09 -3.00
CA ALA A 44 -1.33 1.93 -2.91
C ALA A 44 -0.59 0.62 -3.20
N TRP A 45 -0.91 -0.43 -2.46
CA TRP A 45 -0.40 -1.78 -2.65
C TRP A 45 -1.53 -2.78 -2.77
N LEU A 46 -1.38 -3.68 -3.76
CA LEU A 46 -2.25 -4.83 -3.90
C LEU A 46 -1.66 -6.00 -3.10
N ALA A 47 -2.49 -6.73 -2.37
CA ALA A 47 -2.01 -7.79 -1.49
C ALA A 47 -1.46 -9.00 -2.25
N TRP A 48 -2.10 -9.37 -3.38
CA TRP A 48 -1.82 -10.59 -4.12
C TRP A 48 -0.71 -10.43 -5.17
N PRO A 49 -0.81 -9.57 -6.20
CA PRO A 49 0.38 -9.18 -6.94
C PRO A 49 1.08 -8.12 -6.09
N ARG A 50 2.37 -8.28 -5.81
CA ARG A 50 3.19 -7.31 -5.05
C ARG A 50 3.45 -6.00 -5.81
N PHE A 51 2.48 -5.58 -6.62
CA PHE A 51 2.43 -4.36 -7.38
C PHE A 51 2.11 -3.18 -6.47
N ARG A 52 2.75 -2.04 -6.77
CA ARG A 52 2.59 -0.80 -6.02
C ARG A 52 2.37 0.35 -7.00
N VAL A 53 1.37 1.16 -6.71
CA VAL A 53 1.05 2.38 -7.45
C VAL A 53 1.41 3.57 -6.59
N VAL A 54 2.16 4.52 -7.16
CA VAL A 54 2.50 5.79 -6.51
C VAL A 54 2.05 6.95 -7.38
N ILE A 55 1.15 7.79 -6.88
CA ILE A 55 0.58 8.94 -7.63
C ILE A 55 0.88 10.23 -6.84
N PRO A 56 1.56 11.22 -7.43
CA PRO A 56 1.73 12.52 -6.81
C PRO A 56 0.46 13.36 -6.93
N VAL A 57 -0.03 13.89 -5.82
CA VAL A 57 -1.21 14.75 -5.76
C VAL A 57 -0.95 16.02 -4.94
N LEU A 58 -1.78 17.04 -5.12
CA LEU A 58 -1.61 18.35 -4.49
C LEU A 58 -2.48 18.56 -3.24
N ASP A 59 -3.35 17.61 -2.93
CA ASP A 59 -4.32 17.65 -1.83
C ASP A 59 -4.76 16.23 -1.43
N LYS A 60 -5.40 16.11 -0.26
CA LYS A 60 -5.91 14.84 0.28
C LYS A 60 -7.43 14.83 0.39
N THR A 61 -8.12 15.53 -0.52
CA THR A 61 -9.57 15.61 -0.45
C THR A 61 -10.21 14.32 -0.94
N LEU A 62 -11.47 14.10 -0.54
CA LEU A 62 -12.28 12.94 -0.94
C LEU A 62 -12.35 12.73 -2.47
N PRO A 63 -12.57 13.77 -3.32
CA PRO A 63 -12.54 13.58 -4.77
C PRO A 63 -11.17 13.15 -5.30
N THR A 64 -10.08 13.66 -4.72
CA THR A 64 -8.71 13.24 -5.08
C THR A 64 -8.46 11.78 -4.69
N VAL A 65 -8.94 11.35 -3.52
CA VAL A 65 -8.89 9.93 -3.10
C VAL A 65 -9.66 9.05 -4.08
N ALA A 66 -10.88 9.43 -4.46
CA ALA A 66 -11.68 8.67 -5.42
C ALA A 66 -10.97 8.54 -6.78
N SER A 67 -10.37 9.63 -7.28
CA SER A 67 -9.62 9.62 -8.53
C SER A 67 -8.34 8.77 -8.44
N CYS A 68 -7.66 8.75 -7.29
CA CYS A 68 -6.48 7.89 -7.08
C CYS A 68 -6.85 6.40 -7.01
N LEU A 69 -8.00 6.08 -6.40
CA LEU A 69 -8.53 4.71 -6.39
C LEU A 69 -8.90 4.24 -7.79
N ASP A 70 -9.58 5.08 -8.58
CA ASP A 70 -9.91 4.80 -9.99
C ASP A 70 -8.66 4.58 -10.85
N SER A 71 -7.58 5.32 -10.57
CA SER A 71 -6.29 5.13 -11.26
C SER A 71 -5.52 3.88 -10.81
N THR A 72 -5.91 3.25 -9.71
CA THR A 72 -5.21 2.08 -9.13
C THR A 72 -5.79 0.75 -9.61
N PHE A 73 -7.08 0.69 -9.97
CA PHE A 73 -7.82 -0.52 -10.35
C PHE A 73 -8.20 -0.58 -11.82
#